data_AF-A0A072PKY4-F1
#
_entry.id   AF-A0A072PKY4-F1
#
_cell.length_a   1.000
_cell.length_b   1.000
_cell.length_c   1.000
_cell.angle_alpha   90.00
_cell.angle_beta   90.00
_cell.angle_gamma   90.00
#
_symmetry.space_group_name_H-M   'P 1'
#
loop_
_entity.id
_entity.type
_entity.pdbx_description
1 polymer ?
#
loop_
_entity_poly.entity_id
_entity_poly.type
_entity_poly.pdbx_seq_one_letter_code
_entity_poly.pdbx_strand_id
1 'polypeptide(L)'
;MVSTLELYIIPGELYPRRVTIYLAEKCLSPNDLQVQITAVSTTLTLQMAAPGKPPGTGQTLALGDGTFIHQSIAILEYLEDMCDRNIDSPEIAQPSMRGTTLRERATTREMMQLADEATSLFSLACHKGSGMFSM
;
A
#
# COMPACT_ATOMS: atom_id res chain seq x y z
N MET A 1 9.83 -20.65 -10.51
CA MET A 1 8.58 -19.99 -10.94
C MET A 1 8.64 -18.59 -10.39
N VAL A 2 8.60 -17.56 -11.23
CA VAL A 2 8.46 -16.19 -10.75
C VAL A 2 6.99 -16.02 -10.43
N SER A 3 6.66 -15.90 -9.15
CA SER A 3 5.29 -15.72 -8.69
C SER A 3 4.86 -14.30 -9.03
N THR A 4 3.90 -14.14 -9.94
CA THR A 4 3.30 -12.83 -10.23
C THR A 4 2.67 -12.30 -8.95
N LEU A 5 3.05 -11.09 -8.54
CA LEU A 5 2.47 -10.42 -7.38
C LEU A 5 1.10 -9.86 -7.76
N GLU A 6 0.13 -9.90 -6.86
CA GLU A 6 -1.18 -9.29 -7.10
C GLU A 6 -1.52 -8.30 -5.97
N LEU A 7 -1.72 -7.04 -6.35
CA LEU A 7 -2.05 -5.94 -5.45
C LEU A 7 -3.54 -5.62 -5.57
N TYR A 8 -4.30 -5.99 -4.53
CA TYR A 8 -5.70 -5.65 -4.39
C TYR A 8 -5.88 -4.26 -3.77
N ILE A 9 -6.63 -3.38 -4.43
CA ILE A 9 -6.79 -1.98 -4.03
C ILE A 9 -8.27 -1.58 -4.05
N ILE A 10 -8.76 -0.97 -2.98
CA ILE A 10 -10.07 -0.29 -2.98
C ILE A 10 -9.88 1.11 -3.60
N PRO A 11 -10.52 1.40 -4.75
CA PRO A 11 -10.35 2.70 -5.39
C PRO A 11 -10.87 3.84 -4.50
N GLY A 12 -10.08 4.90 -4.35
CA GLY A 12 -10.46 6.12 -3.65
C GLY A 12 -10.17 6.15 -2.14
N GLU A 13 -9.80 5.03 -1.52
CA GLU A 13 -9.36 5.01 -0.13
C GLU A 13 -7.96 5.62 0.04
N LEU A 14 -7.71 6.23 1.20
CA LEU A 14 -6.48 6.99 1.47
C LEU A 14 -5.24 6.10 1.59
N TYR A 15 -5.32 5.03 2.38
CA TYR A 15 -4.20 4.11 2.60
C TYR A 15 -3.82 3.23 1.39
N PRO A 16 -4.76 2.76 0.56
CA PRO A 16 -4.39 2.05 -0.66
C PRO A 16 -3.80 3.00 -1.70
N ARG A 17 -4.26 4.26 -1.71
CA ARG A 17 -3.78 5.28 -2.64
C ARG A 17 -2.30 5.65 -2.46
N ARG A 18 -1.73 5.56 -1.26
CA ARG A 18 -0.26 5.74 -1.10
C ARG A 18 0.55 4.69 -1.87
N VAL A 19 0.05 3.46 -2.02
CA VAL A 19 0.73 2.42 -2.82
C VAL A 19 0.66 2.77 -4.31
N THR A 20 -0.51 3.22 -4.80
CA THR A 20 -0.62 3.67 -6.20
C THR A 20 0.22 4.90 -6.51
N ILE A 21 0.33 5.83 -5.55
CA ILE A 21 1.20 7.01 -5.68
C ILE A 21 2.66 6.55 -5.75
N TYR A 22 3.09 5.69 -4.84
CA TYR A 22 4.45 5.15 -4.86
C TYR A 22 4.80 4.49 -6.19
N LEU A 23 3.92 3.63 -6.74
CA LEU A 23 4.15 2.98 -8.03
C LEU A 23 4.29 4.00 -9.17
N ALA A 24 3.44 5.02 -9.18
CA ALA A 24 3.49 6.10 -10.16
C ALA A 24 4.77 6.95 -10.04
N GLU A 25 5.15 7.34 -8.82
CA GLU A 25 6.34 8.16 -8.55
C GLU A 25 7.64 7.41 -8.85
N LYS A 26 7.68 6.10 -8.55
CA LYS A 26 8.80 5.24 -8.93
C LYS A 26 8.87 4.97 -10.44
N CYS A 27 7.92 5.48 -11.23
CA CYS A 27 7.82 5.17 -12.66
C CYS A 27 7.80 3.66 -12.95
N LEU A 28 7.36 2.84 -11.97
CA LEU A 28 7.32 1.40 -12.12
C LEU A 28 5.99 1.05 -12.76
N SER A 29 6.06 0.57 -14.00
CA SER A 29 4.90 -0.05 -14.58
C SER A 29 4.58 -1.34 -13.80
N PRO A 30 3.29 -1.72 -13.71
CA PRO A 30 2.88 -3.05 -13.24
C PRO A 30 3.72 -4.20 -13.81
N ASN A 31 4.20 -4.04 -15.04
CA ASN A 31 5.01 -5.06 -15.73
C ASN A 31 6.45 -5.14 -15.19
N ASP A 32 7.04 -4.03 -14.76
CA ASP A 32 8.44 -3.98 -14.30
C ASP A 32 8.63 -4.73 -12.99
N LEU A 33 7.66 -4.61 -12.08
CA LEU A 33 7.64 -5.34 -10.81
C LEU A 33 6.89 -6.68 -10.89
N GLN A 34 6.30 -7.01 -12.04
CA GLN A 34 5.37 -8.14 -12.20
C GLN A 34 4.23 -8.10 -11.16
N VAL A 35 3.72 -6.91 -10.89
CA VAL A 35 2.62 -6.64 -9.96
C VAL A 35 1.36 -6.39 -10.77
N GLN A 36 0.42 -7.33 -10.74
CA GLN A 36 -0.92 -7.11 -11.25
C GLN A 36 -1.74 -6.28 -10.25
N ILE A 37 -2.41 -5.22 -10.69
CA ILE A 37 -3.32 -4.44 -9.84
C ILE A 37 -4.75 -4.89 -10.09
N THR A 38 -5.44 -5.30 -9.02
CA THR A 38 -6.83 -5.73 -9.06
C THR A 38 -7.69 -4.82 -8.19
N ALA A 39 -8.67 -4.16 -8.80
CA ALA A 39 -9.61 -3.31 -8.08
C ALA A 39 -10.54 -4.17 -7.21
N VAL A 40 -10.70 -3.77 -5.95
CA VAL A 40 -11.63 -4.39 -5.01
C VAL A 40 -12.97 -3.67 -5.10
N SER A 41 -14.03 -4.45 -5.32
CA SER A 41 -15.39 -3.92 -5.28
C SER A 41 -15.92 -3.91 -3.85
N THR A 42 -16.64 -2.85 -3.51
CA THR A 42 -17.38 -2.78 -2.24
C THR A 42 -18.84 -3.02 -2.52
N THR A 43 -19.42 -4.07 -1.94
CA THR A 43 -20.84 -4.39 -2.11
C THR A 43 -21.73 -3.48 -1.27
N LEU A 44 -23.04 -3.49 -1.54
CA LEU A 44 -24.04 -2.83 -0.69
C LEU A 44 -24.05 -3.34 0.76
N THR A 45 -23.54 -4.55 0.98
CA THR A 45 -23.36 -5.16 2.32
C THR A 45 -22.01 -4.84 2.95
N LEU A 46 -21.29 -3.84 2.41
CA LEU A 46 -19.95 -3.41 2.84
C LEU A 46 -18.90 -4.53 2.77
N GLN A 47 -19.11 -5.54 1.92
CA GLN A 47 -18.11 -6.57 1.69
C GLN A 47 -17.10 -6.11 0.65
N MET A 48 -15.82 -6.28 0.99
CA MET A 48 -14.69 -5.99 0.12
C MET A 48 -14.33 -7.27 -0.65
N ALA A 49 -14.78 -7.37 -1.90
CA ALA A 49 -14.69 -8.58 -2.70
C ALA A 49 -13.84 -8.38 -3.96
N ALA A 50 -12.91 -9.32 -4.17
CA ALA A 50 -12.18 -9.52 -5.42
C ALA A 50 -11.81 -11.01 -5.51
N PRO A 51 -11.76 -11.61 -6.72
CA PRO A 51 -11.27 -12.97 -6.90
C PRO A 51 -9.86 -13.13 -6.30
N GLY A 52 -9.60 -14.23 -5.58
CA GLY A 52 -8.28 -14.51 -4.99
C GLY A 52 -7.94 -13.73 -3.71
N LYS A 53 -8.69 -12.68 -3.38
CA LYS A 53 -8.47 -11.88 -2.18
C LYS A 53 -9.08 -12.52 -0.92
N PRO A 54 -8.36 -12.53 0.23
CA PRO A 54 -8.95 -12.93 1.50
C PRO A 54 -10.21 -12.11 1.85
N PRO A 55 -11.25 -12.74 2.44
CA PRO A 55 -12.47 -12.05 2.80
C PRO A 55 -12.22 -11.02 3.91
N GLY A 56 -12.88 -9.85 3.82
CA GLY A 56 -12.84 -8.81 4.86
C GLY A 56 -11.56 -7.97 4.91
N THR A 57 -10.58 -8.21 4.03
CA THR A 57 -9.37 -7.38 3.96
C THR A 57 -9.57 -6.18 3.03
N GLY A 58 -8.92 -5.05 3.33
CA GLY A 58 -8.88 -3.89 2.43
C GLY A 58 -7.83 -4.06 1.34
N GLN A 59 -6.85 -3.15 1.31
CA GLN A 59 -5.63 -3.33 0.52
C GLN A 59 -4.90 -4.62 0.89
N THR A 60 -4.39 -5.36 -0.09
CA THR A 60 -3.62 -6.57 0.18
C THR A 60 -2.68 -6.86 -1.01
N LEU A 61 -1.43 -7.21 -0.72
CA LEU A 61 -0.50 -7.77 -1.69
C LEU A 61 -0.44 -9.30 -1.51
N ALA A 62 -0.75 -10.06 -2.56
CA ALA A 62 -0.53 -11.50 -2.62
C ALA A 62 0.86 -11.80 -3.20
N LEU A 63 1.60 -12.68 -2.54
CA LEU A 63 2.97 -13.05 -2.93
C LEU A 63 3.04 -14.24 -3.90
N GLY A 64 1.88 -14.81 -4.25
CA GLY A 64 1.74 -15.94 -5.17
C GLY A 64 2.09 -17.31 -4.59
N ASP A 65 2.59 -17.38 -3.35
CA ASP A 65 2.79 -18.61 -2.57
C ASP A 65 1.63 -18.89 -1.58
N GLY A 66 0.53 -18.14 -1.71
CA GLY A 66 -0.62 -18.19 -0.81
C GLY A 66 -0.48 -17.30 0.44
N THR A 67 0.62 -16.55 0.57
CA THR A 67 0.80 -15.56 1.65
C THR A 67 0.43 -14.14 1.21
N PHE A 68 0.15 -13.28 2.20
CA PHE A 68 -0.40 -11.95 1.99
C PHE A 68 0.22 -10.89 2.90
N ILE A 69 0.33 -9.65 2.41
CA ILE A 69 0.68 -8.46 3.18
C ILE A 69 -0.50 -7.49 3.14
N HIS A 70 -1.03 -7.08 4.30
CA HIS A 70 -2.28 -6.30 4.37
C HIS A 70 -2.08 -4.81 4.71
N GLN A 71 -0.93 -4.44 5.27
CA GLN A 71 -0.66 -3.06 5.69
C GLN A 71 0.06 -2.32 4.58
N SER A 72 -0.45 -1.17 4.14
CA SER A 72 0.15 -0.47 3.00
C SER A 72 1.56 0.06 3.28
N ILE A 73 1.94 0.38 4.52
CA ILE A 73 3.36 0.65 4.84
C ILE A 73 4.21 -0.61 4.62
N ALA A 74 3.77 -1.78 5.09
CA ALA A 74 4.51 -3.02 4.89
C ALA A 74 4.59 -3.41 3.40
N ILE A 75 3.53 -3.15 2.63
CA ILE A 75 3.53 -3.32 1.17
C ILE A 75 4.57 -2.41 0.53
N LEU A 76 4.61 -1.12 0.89
CA LEU A 76 5.62 -0.18 0.40
C LEU A 76 7.05 -0.63 0.74
N GLU A 77 7.28 -1.10 1.96
CA GLU A 77 8.60 -1.62 2.37
C GLU A 77 9.00 -2.85 1.56
N TYR A 78 8.07 -3.77 1.32
CA TYR A 78 8.31 -4.95 0.51
C TYR A 78 8.66 -4.59 -0.94
N LEU A 79 7.89 -3.67 -1.55
CA LEU A 79 8.14 -3.20 -2.92
C LEU A 79 9.48 -2.47 -3.02
N GLU A 80 9.84 -1.68 -2.02
CA GLU A 80 11.12 -0.97 -2.00
C GLU A 80 12.30 -1.93 -1.79
N ASP A 81 12.17 -2.95 -0.94
CA ASP A 81 13.17 -4.01 -0.81
C ASP A 81 13.34 -4.81 -2.10
N MET A 82 12.28 -4.98 -2.89
CA MET A 82 12.39 -5.58 -4.23
C MET A 82 13.15 -4.68 -5.20
N CYS A 83 12.89 -3.37 -5.17
CA CYS A 83 13.62 -2.41 -6.00
C CYS A 83 15.11 -2.40 -5.64
N ASP A 84 15.44 -2.41 -4.34
CA ASP A 84 16.81 -2.44 -3.83
C ASP A 84 17.53 -3.75 -4.18
N ARG A 85 16.81 -4.87 -4.38
CA ARG A 85 17.39 -6.18 -4.77
C ARG A 85 17.60 -6.34 -6.27
N ASN A 86 16.76 -5.71 -7.11
CA ASN A 86 16.83 -5.80 -8.57
C ASN A 86 17.87 -4.82 -9.16
N ILE A 87 19.07 -4.78 -8.55
CA ILE A 87 20.20 -3.89 -8.89
C ILE A 87 20.63 -4.05 -10.37
N ASP A 88 20.39 -5.23 -10.95
CA ASP A 88 20.80 -5.55 -12.33
C ASP A 88 19.82 -5.03 -13.41
N SER A 89 18.66 -4.49 -13.01
CA SER A 89 17.70 -3.82 -13.89
C SER A 89 17.76 -2.31 -13.65
N PRO A 90 18.66 -1.56 -14.33
CA PRO A 90 18.87 -0.14 -14.08
C PRO A 90 17.61 0.73 -14.31
N GLU A 91 16.63 0.23 -15.06
CA GLU A 91 15.33 0.91 -15.26
C GLU A 91 14.45 0.88 -14.00
N ILE A 92 14.64 -0.11 -13.11
CA ILE A 92 13.92 -0.29 -11.82
C ILE A 92 14.69 0.38 -10.67
N ALA A 93 15.99 0.64 -10.84
CA ALA A 93 16.90 1.22 -9.85
C ALA A 93 16.69 2.73 -9.63
N GLN A 94 15.44 3.14 -9.42
CA GLN A 94 15.12 4.51 -8.99
C GLN A 94 15.65 4.76 -7.56
N PRO A 95 16.04 6.01 -7.23
CA PRO A 95 16.51 6.36 -5.91
C PRO A 95 15.55 5.90 -4.81
N SER A 96 16.12 5.44 -3.69
CA SER A 96 15.28 4.97 -2.59
C SER A 96 14.39 6.10 -2.07
N MET A 97 13.08 5.84 -1.99
CA MET A 97 12.11 6.76 -1.37
C MET A 97 12.08 6.60 0.16
N ARG A 98 12.77 5.61 0.73
CA ARG A 98 13.00 5.48 2.17
C ARG A 98 14.19 6.30 2.64
N GLY A 99 15.16 6.54 1.75
CA GLY A 99 16.47 7.08 2.09
C GLY A 99 17.55 6.00 2.09
N THR A 100 18.79 6.45 1.95
CA THR A 100 19.99 5.60 1.76
C THR A 100 20.75 5.36 3.06
N THR A 101 20.59 6.23 4.06
CA THR A 101 21.22 6.09 5.37
C THR A 101 20.24 5.61 6.44
N LEU A 102 20.75 5.04 7.54
CA LEU A 102 19.93 4.65 8.69
C LEU A 102 19.10 5.82 9.24
N ARG A 103 19.69 7.03 9.27
CA ARG A 103 19.01 8.25 9.74
C ARG A 103 17.89 8.66 8.79
N GLU A 104 18.15 8.69 7.48
CA GLU A 104 17.13 9.05 6.49
C GLU A 104 15.95 8.09 6.56
N ARG A 105 16.22 6.78 6.62
CA ARG A 105 15.18 5.74 6.75
C ARG A 105 14.33 5.92 8.01
N ALA A 106 14.97 6.19 9.14
CA ALA A 106 14.27 6.45 10.40
C ALA A 106 13.40 7.71 10.31
N THR A 107 13.92 8.79 9.73
CA THR A 107 13.21 10.07 9.58
C THR A 107 12.01 9.95 8.65
N THR A 108 12.17 9.25 7.52
CA THR A 108 11.07 8.96 6.59
C THR A 108 9.98 8.14 7.29
N ARG A 109 10.37 7.11 8.06
CA ARG A 109 9.42 6.28 8.82
C ARG A 109 8.69 7.08 9.90
N GLU A 110 9.39 7.96 10.62
CA GLU A 110 8.81 8.87 11.61
C GLU A 110 7.73 9.76 10.99
N MET A 111 8.04 10.44 9.89
CA MET A 111 7.07 11.30 9.21
C MET A 111 5.84 10.54 8.70
N MET A 112 6.03 9.32 8.18
CA MET A 112 4.92 8.46 7.77
C MET A 112 4.03 8.06 8.95
N GLN A 113 4.65 7.71 10.09
CA GLN A 113 3.91 7.32 11.30
C GLN A 113 3.11 8.49 11.87
N LEU A 114 3.69 9.69 11.90
CA LEU A 114 2.99 10.92 12.32
C LEU A 114 1.77 11.20 11.45
N ALA A 115 1.89 11.01 10.12
CA ALA A 115 0.77 11.19 9.20
C ALA A 115 -0.37 10.17 9.43
N ASP A 116 -0.03 8.91 9.70
CA ASP A 116 -1.01 7.85 9.99
C ASP A 116 -1.74 8.11 11.31
N GLU A 117 -1.02 8.55 12.34
CA GLU A 117 -1.61 8.93 13.63
C GLU A 117 -2.51 10.16 13.51
N ALA A 118 -2.05 11.22 12.82
CA ALA A 118 -2.85 12.42 12.58
C ALA A 118 -4.13 12.09 11.80
N THR A 119 -4.06 11.24 10.78
CA THR A 119 -5.22 10.80 9.99
C THR A 119 -6.24 10.04 10.85
N SER A 120 -5.75 9.19 11.74
CA SER A 120 -6.60 8.41 12.66
C SER A 120 -7.31 9.31 13.67
N LEU A 121 -6.57 10.27 14.27
CA LEU A 121 -7.12 11.23 15.22
C LEU A 121 -8.10 12.20 14.54
N PHE A 122 -7.79 12.67 13.33
CA PHE A 122 -8.67 13.51 12.54
C PHE A 122 -9.98 12.78 12.23
N SER A 123 -9.91 11.52 11.80
CA SER A 123 -11.09 10.69 11.54
C SER A 123 -11.98 10.55 12.78
N LEU A 124 -11.38 10.32 13.95
CA LEU A 124 -12.09 10.28 15.23
C LEU A 124 -12.73 11.62 15.57
N ALA A 125 -12.01 12.73 15.40
CA ALA A 125 -12.51 14.07 15.66
C ALA A 125 -13.71 14.41 14.76
N CYS A 126 -13.64 14.10 13.47
CA CYS A 126 -14.76 14.26 12.53
C CYS A 126 -15.96 13.40 12.92
N HIS A 127 -15.75 12.15 13.33
CA HIS A 127 -16.82 11.29 13.82
C HIS A 127 -17.48 11.89 15.06
N LYS A 128 -16.72 12.38 16.04
CA LYS A 128 -17.26 12.93 17.30
C LYS A 128 -17.85 14.34 17.15
N GLY A 129 -17.37 15.13 16.19
CA GLY A 129 -17.91 16.46 15.89
C GLY A 129 -19.15 16.45 15.00
N SER A 130 -19.47 15.32 14.36
CA SER A 130 -20.64 15.19 13.51
C SER A 130 -21.90 14.91 14.34
N GLY A 131 -22.91 15.76 14.20
CA GLY A 131 -24.23 15.57 14.84
C GLY A 131 -24.96 14.30 14.39
N MET A 132 -24.52 13.64 13.31
CA MET A 132 -25.03 12.33 12.93
C MET A 132 -24.73 11.25 13.97
N PHE A 133 -23.63 11.40 14.72
CA PHE A 133 -23.16 10.43 15.70
C PHE A 133 -23.34 10.89 17.16
N SER A 134 -24.07 11.99 17.39
CA SER A 134 -24.45 12.44 18.73
C SER A 134 -25.69 11.66 19.19
N MET A 135 -25.49 10.41 19.62
CA MET A 135 -26.42 9.72 20.51
C MET A 135 -25.98 9.89 21.96
#